data_AF-A0A7L1VEY4-F1
#
_entry.id   AF-A0A7L1VEY4-F1
#
_cell.length_a   1.000
_cell.length_b   1.000
_cell.length_c   1.000
_cell.angle_alpha   90.00
_cell.angle_beta   90.00
_cell.angle_gamma   90.00
#
_symmetry.space_group_name_H-M   'P 1'
#
loop_
_entity.id
_entity.type
_entity.pdbx_description
1 polymer ?
#
loop_
_entity_poly.entity_id
_entity_poly.type
_entity_poly.pdbx_seq_one_letter_code
_entity_poly.pdbx_strand_id
1 'polypeptide(L)'
;SIAEIQKDVEYRLPFTVNNLTININILLPPQFPQEKPVISVFPPVRHHLMDKQGVYVTGPLISNFTMHSDLGKIIQSLLDEFWKNPPVLAPSSTSFSYLFNKPAGIPPFAPQGFPFLPPYPTPETNRTMAPMPVSESVPSSYTTDKPAAPSYGLIADLPLPVPTAEAVLQVGQNGFTYKMPDVPDTFPELSELSISQLTSMNEQEEVLLEQFVTLPQLKQVITDRDELVKSIEELAKKNLLLEPSLEAKRQTVLDKYEQLTQMKAAFEKKMQRQHELSESCSPSALQARLKVAAHEAEEESDTIAEDFLEGKTEIDDFLSSFMEKRTLCHCRRAKEEKLQQAIAMHSQFHAPL
;
A
#
# COMPACT_ATOMS: atom_id res chain seq x y z
N SER A 1 -11.53 9.72 9.39
CA SER A 1 -12.10 10.97 8.87
C SER A 1 -12.39 10.77 7.39
N ILE A 2 -13.54 11.25 6.89
CA ILE A 2 -13.85 11.20 5.46
C ILE A 2 -13.09 12.32 4.74
N ALA A 3 -12.49 12.00 3.59
CA ALA A 3 -11.80 12.93 2.73
C ALA A 3 -12.67 13.21 1.49
N GLU A 4 -13.00 14.47 1.26
CA GLU A 4 -13.66 14.92 0.03
C GLU A 4 -12.60 15.08 -1.06
N ILE A 5 -12.64 14.23 -2.09
CA ILE A 5 -11.68 14.24 -3.19
C ILE A 5 -12.15 15.22 -4.27
N GLN A 6 -13.44 15.13 -4.60
CA GLN A 6 -14.12 16.07 -5.48
C GLN A 6 -15.48 16.40 -4.89
N LYS A 7 -15.74 17.70 -4.73
CA LYS A 7 -16.97 18.19 -4.14
C LYS A 7 -18.21 17.68 -4.87
N ASP A 8 -19.14 17.13 -4.09
CA ASP A 8 -20.41 16.57 -4.54
C ASP A 8 -20.28 15.40 -5.54
N VAL A 9 -19.07 14.83 -5.71
CA VAL A 9 -18.78 13.78 -6.71
C VAL A 9 -18.03 12.58 -6.12
N GLU A 10 -16.90 12.79 -5.43
CA GLU A 10 -16.08 11.70 -4.93
C GLU A 10 -15.64 11.94 -3.48
N TYR A 11 -15.90 10.94 -2.64
CA TYR A 11 -15.47 10.90 -1.24
C TYR A 11 -14.68 9.63 -0.97
N ARG A 12 -13.64 9.75 -0.15
CA ARG A 12 -12.78 8.64 0.25
C ARG A 12 -12.76 8.50 1.76
N LEU A 13 -13.01 7.31 2.25
CA LEU A 13 -12.98 6.98 3.66
C LEU A 13 -11.91 5.91 3.93
N PRO A 14 -10.76 6.29 4.53
CA PRO A 14 -9.79 5.33 5.03
C PRO A 14 -10.37 4.54 6.20
N PHE A 15 -10.22 3.22 6.15
CA PHE A 15 -10.69 2.30 7.18
C PHE A 15 -9.59 1.29 7.50
N THR A 16 -9.32 1.10 8.79
CA THR A 16 -8.28 0.18 9.26
C THR A 16 -8.89 -0.79 10.27
N VAL A 17 -8.79 -2.09 9.99
CA VAL A 17 -9.21 -3.17 10.88
C VAL A 17 -8.18 -4.30 10.82
N ASN A 18 -7.78 -4.89 11.95
CA ASN A 18 -6.83 -6.02 12.02
C ASN A 18 -5.54 -5.84 11.19
N ASN A 19 -4.90 -4.66 11.29
CA ASN A 19 -3.72 -4.26 10.52
C ASN A 19 -3.92 -4.20 8.99
N LEU A 20 -5.14 -4.40 8.48
CA LEU A 20 -5.50 -4.15 7.10
C LEU A 20 -6.04 -2.73 6.95
N THR A 21 -5.42 -1.93 6.09
CA THR A 21 -5.92 -0.59 5.73
C THR A 21 -6.50 -0.62 4.33
N ILE A 22 -7.79 -0.27 4.21
CA ILE A 22 -8.53 -0.14 2.96
C ILE A 22 -9.09 1.28 2.82
N ASN A 23 -9.33 1.70 1.59
CA ASN A 23 -10.02 2.92 1.25
C ASN A 23 -11.37 2.57 0.66
N ILE A 24 -12.43 3.09 1.28
CA ILE A 24 -13.78 3.01 0.74
C ILE A 24 -14.00 4.28 -0.10
N ASN A 25 -14.16 4.13 -1.41
CA ASN A 25 -14.43 5.22 -2.34
C ASN A 25 -15.93 5.26 -2.65
N ILE A 26 -16.52 6.43 -2.48
CA ILE A 26 -17.92 6.73 -2.70
C ILE A 26 -18.00 7.70 -3.87
N LEU A 27 -18.59 7.26 -4.97
CA LEU A 27 -18.80 8.06 -6.17
C LEU A 27 -20.30 8.40 -6.28
N LEU A 28 -20.61 9.69 -6.31
CA LEU A 28 -21.94 10.22 -6.54
C LEU A 28 -22.09 10.52 -8.04
N PRO A 29 -23.02 9.87 -8.76
CA PRO A 29 -23.26 10.17 -10.16
C PRO A 29 -23.90 11.55 -10.34
N PRO A 30 -23.83 12.16 -11.55
CA PRO A 30 -24.41 13.49 -11.81
C PRO A 30 -25.91 13.60 -11.54
N GLN A 31 -26.63 12.49 -11.56
CA GLN A 31 -28.08 12.41 -11.32
C GLN A 31 -28.40 11.98 -9.87
N PHE A 32 -27.42 11.96 -8.96
CA PHE A 32 -27.67 11.66 -7.55
C PHE A 32 -28.64 12.69 -6.93
N PRO A 33 -29.62 12.29 -6.10
CA PRO A 33 -29.86 10.94 -5.58
C PRO A 33 -30.86 10.09 -6.40
N GLN A 34 -31.22 10.52 -7.61
CA GLN A 34 -32.10 9.78 -8.51
C GLN A 34 -31.40 8.57 -9.13
N GLU A 35 -30.09 8.67 -9.34
CA GLU A 35 -29.18 7.57 -9.64
C GLU A 35 -28.40 7.15 -8.39
N LYS A 36 -28.26 5.84 -8.16
CA LYS A 36 -27.62 5.28 -6.96
C LYS A 36 -26.13 5.58 -6.91
N PRO A 37 -25.55 5.76 -5.71
CA PRO A 37 -24.11 5.95 -5.58
C PRO A 37 -23.35 4.65 -5.89
N VAL A 38 -22.10 4.77 -6.31
CA VAL A 38 -21.20 3.65 -6.52
C VAL A 38 -20.20 3.62 -5.37
N ILE A 39 -20.18 2.50 -4.64
CA ILE A 39 -19.26 2.31 -3.52
C ILE A 39 -18.27 1.21 -3.89
N SER A 40 -16.99 1.51 -3.75
CA SER A 40 -15.89 0.60 -4.06
C SER A 40 -14.83 0.60 -2.96
N VAL A 41 -14.01 -0.44 -2.92
CA VAL A 41 -12.97 -0.65 -1.91
C VAL A 41 -11.63 -0.92 -2.59
N PHE A 42 -10.58 -0.29 -2.08
CA PHE A 42 -9.20 -0.52 -2.53
C PHE A 42 -8.22 -0.59 -1.34
N PRO A 43 -7.32 -1.59 -1.27
CA PRO A 43 -7.15 -2.72 -2.18
C PRO A 43 -8.35 -3.69 -2.21
N PRO A 44 -8.52 -4.53 -3.25
CA PRO A 44 -9.66 -5.45 -3.34
C PRO A 44 -9.72 -6.44 -2.17
N VAL A 45 -10.92 -6.69 -1.64
CA VAL A 45 -11.14 -7.54 -0.46
C VAL A 45 -12.18 -8.63 -0.71
N ARG A 46 -11.96 -9.81 -0.12
CA ARG A 46 -12.97 -10.85 0.03
C ARG A 46 -13.83 -10.55 1.25
N HIS A 47 -15.09 -10.26 1.00
CA HIS A 47 -16.13 -10.10 2.01
C HIS A 47 -17.50 -10.37 1.37
N HIS A 48 -18.49 -10.84 2.14
CA HIS A 48 -19.80 -11.24 1.61
C HIS A 48 -20.61 -10.08 1.01
N LEU A 49 -20.35 -8.86 1.50
CA LEU A 49 -20.88 -7.61 0.92
C LEU A 49 -20.12 -7.14 -0.32
N MET A 50 -19.09 -7.83 -0.82
CA MET A 50 -18.37 -7.42 -2.03
C MET A 50 -18.79 -8.27 -3.24
N ASP A 51 -18.57 -7.75 -4.43
CA ASP A 51 -18.66 -8.52 -5.67
C ASP A 51 -17.59 -9.63 -5.75
N LYS A 52 -17.67 -10.47 -6.79
CA LYS A 52 -16.74 -11.60 -6.97
C LYS A 52 -15.27 -11.15 -7.13
N GLN A 53 -15.07 -9.90 -7.53
CA GLN A 53 -13.78 -9.26 -7.75
C GLN A 53 -13.23 -8.60 -6.48
N GLY A 54 -14.07 -8.39 -5.46
CA GLY A 54 -13.71 -7.74 -4.21
C GLY A 54 -13.55 -6.23 -4.30
N VAL A 55 -14.09 -5.60 -5.34
CA VAL A 55 -13.90 -4.17 -5.66
C VAL A 55 -15.15 -3.36 -5.34
N TYR A 56 -16.33 -3.87 -5.69
CA TYR A 56 -17.58 -3.11 -5.54
C TYR A 56 -18.41 -3.67 -4.39
N VAL A 57 -19.04 -2.76 -3.65
CA VAL A 57 -20.00 -3.15 -2.62
C VAL A 57 -21.27 -3.65 -3.28
N THR A 58 -21.66 -4.87 -2.94
CA THR A 58 -22.90 -5.52 -3.36
C THR A 58 -23.74 -5.86 -2.13
N GLY A 59 -25.04 -5.59 -2.22
CA GLY A 59 -25.94 -5.85 -1.11
C GLY A 59 -27.26 -5.08 -1.24
N PRO A 60 -28.30 -5.50 -0.52
CA PRO A 60 -29.63 -4.91 -0.62
C PRO A 60 -29.65 -3.41 -0.28
N LEU A 61 -28.74 -2.96 0.59
CA LEU A 61 -28.62 -1.56 1.01
C LEU A 61 -28.23 -0.61 -0.14
N ILE A 62 -27.41 -1.09 -1.08
CA ILE A 62 -26.98 -0.29 -2.24
C ILE A 62 -27.77 -0.63 -3.51
N SER A 63 -28.24 -1.87 -3.65
CA SER A 63 -29.05 -2.28 -4.81
C SER A 63 -30.45 -1.67 -4.78
N ASN A 64 -31.03 -1.48 -3.59
CA ASN A 64 -32.37 -0.92 -3.39
C ASN A 64 -32.32 0.56 -3.00
N PHE A 65 -31.23 1.25 -3.34
CA PHE A 65 -31.09 2.67 -3.06
C PHE A 65 -32.20 3.47 -3.77
N THR A 66 -32.77 4.44 -3.06
CA THR A 66 -33.77 5.38 -3.56
C THR A 66 -33.39 6.80 -3.16
N MET A 67 -34.04 7.81 -3.74
CA MET A 67 -33.79 9.21 -3.36
C MET A 67 -34.10 9.53 -1.88
N HIS A 68 -34.82 8.64 -1.18
CA HIS A 68 -35.13 8.75 0.25
C HIS A 68 -34.18 7.94 1.13
N SER A 69 -33.23 7.22 0.53
CA SER A 69 -32.24 6.43 1.26
C SER A 69 -31.16 7.34 1.84
N ASP A 70 -30.77 7.05 3.09
CA ASP A 70 -29.73 7.79 3.80
C ASP A 70 -28.38 7.12 3.54
N LEU A 71 -27.56 7.76 2.68
CA LEU A 71 -26.23 7.26 2.34
C LEU A 71 -25.31 7.15 3.57
N GLY A 72 -25.43 8.07 4.52
CA GLY A 72 -24.65 8.02 5.76
C GLY A 72 -24.91 6.74 6.55
N LYS A 73 -26.18 6.35 6.68
CA LYS A 73 -26.56 5.08 7.35
C LYS A 73 -26.10 3.84 6.58
N ILE A 74 -26.12 3.87 5.25
CA ILE A 74 -25.62 2.77 4.42
C ILE A 74 -24.12 2.58 4.66
N ILE A 75 -23.35 3.67 4.66
CA ILE A 75 -21.91 3.62 4.92
C ILE A 75 -21.63 3.17 6.35
N GLN A 76 -22.36 3.66 7.35
CA GLN A 76 -22.22 3.19 8.73
C GLN A 76 -22.49 1.69 8.86
N SER A 77 -23.58 1.18 8.26
CA SER A 77 -23.87 -0.26 8.26
C SER A 77 -22.79 -1.09 7.58
N LEU A 78 -22.14 -0.57 6.53
CA LEU A 78 -21.01 -1.22 5.88
C LEU A 78 -19.78 -1.28 6.81
N LEU A 79 -19.47 -0.17 7.48
CA LEU A 79 -18.35 -0.11 8.43
C LEU A 79 -18.57 -1.02 9.63
N ASP A 80 -19.78 -1.05 10.18
CA ASP A 80 -20.15 -1.93 11.28
C ASP A 80 -20.02 -3.41 10.88
N GLU A 81 -20.42 -3.75 9.66
CA GLU A 81 -20.25 -5.10 9.14
C GLU A 81 -18.77 -5.46 8.96
N PHE A 82 -17.94 -4.54 8.46
CA PHE A 82 -16.48 -4.76 8.37
C PHE A 82 -15.81 -4.84 9.74
N TRP A 83 -16.34 -4.19 10.77
CA TRP A 83 -15.87 -4.37 12.15
C TRP A 83 -16.26 -5.73 12.71
N LYS A 84 -17.50 -6.16 12.46
CA LYS A 84 -18.03 -7.44 12.94
C LYS A 84 -17.42 -8.64 12.21
N ASN A 85 -17.23 -8.51 10.91
CA ASN A 85 -16.69 -9.51 9.99
C ASN A 85 -15.55 -8.89 9.17
N PRO A 86 -14.32 -8.87 9.70
CA PRO A 86 -13.19 -8.20 9.06
C PRO A 86 -12.94 -8.70 7.62
N PRO A 87 -12.88 -7.80 6.62
CA PRO A 87 -12.54 -8.18 5.26
C PRO A 87 -11.11 -8.72 5.18
N VAL A 88 -10.88 -9.70 4.30
CA VAL A 88 -9.55 -10.26 4.02
C VAL A 88 -9.13 -9.82 2.63
N LEU A 89 -7.85 -9.53 2.38
CA LEU A 89 -7.38 -9.21 1.03
C LEU A 89 -7.80 -10.30 0.03
N ALA A 90 -8.38 -9.88 -1.09
CA ALA A 90 -8.65 -10.81 -2.17
C ALA A 90 -7.30 -11.31 -2.73
N PRO A 91 -7.15 -12.62 -2.97
CA PRO A 91 -5.98 -13.13 -3.66
C PRO A 91 -6.00 -12.50 -5.04
N SER A 92 -5.12 -11.53 -5.26
CA SER A 92 -4.84 -11.08 -6.60
C SER A 92 -4.34 -12.29 -7.36
N SER A 93 -5.11 -12.82 -8.30
CA SER A 93 -4.49 -13.37 -9.48
C SER A 93 -3.58 -12.27 -9.98
N THR A 94 -2.28 -12.42 -9.77
CA THR A 94 -1.24 -11.55 -10.34
C THR A 94 -1.20 -11.79 -11.85
N SER A 95 -2.30 -11.46 -12.52
CA SER A 95 -2.36 -11.08 -13.92
C SER A 95 -2.39 -9.55 -13.90
N PHE A 96 -1.18 -8.99 -14.03
CA PHE A 96 -0.95 -7.58 -14.30
C PHE A 96 -1.89 -7.12 -15.43
N SER A 97 -2.94 -6.38 -15.08
CA SER A 97 -3.86 -5.78 -16.04
C SER A 97 -3.30 -4.43 -16.51
N TYR A 98 -2.09 -4.46 -17.04
CA TYR A 98 -1.54 -3.45 -17.95
C TYR A 98 -0.73 -4.18 -19.04
N LEU A 99 -1.28 -5.26 -19.58
CA LEU A 99 -0.83 -5.79 -20.86
C LEU A 99 -1.79 -5.28 -21.93
N PHE A 100 -1.21 -4.45 -22.79
CA PHE A 100 -1.65 -4.17 -24.15
C PHE A 100 -2.49 -5.32 -24.73
N ASN A 101 -3.81 -5.10 -24.87
CA ASN A 101 -4.58 -5.82 -25.87
C ASN A 101 -5.36 -4.78 -26.68
N LYS A 102 -4.76 -4.37 -27.80
CA LYS A 102 -5.35 -3.48 -28.79
C LYS A 102 -6.06 -4.35 -29.82
N PRO A 103 -7.38 -4.22 -30.06
CA PRO A 103 -7.93 -4.46 -31.39
C PRO A 103 -7.60 -3.22 -32.25
N ALA A 104 -7.20 -3.46 -33.49
CA ALA A 104 -6.82 -2.43 -34.42
C ALA A 104 -7.98 -1.48 -34.77
N GLY A 105 -7.69 -0.17 -34.82
CA GLY A 105 -8.36 0.77 -35.72
C GLY A 105 -9.30 1.82 -35.11
N ILE A 106 -8.79 2.82 -34.36
CA ILE A 106 -9.42 4.15 -34.13
C ILE A 106 -8.28 5.17 -33.84
N PRO A 107 -8.29 6.43 -34.35
CA PRO A 107 -7.13 7.34 -34.35
C PRO A 107 -6.78 7.92 -32.96
N PRO A 108 -5.56 8.47 -32.77
CA PRO A 108 -5.09 8.93 -31.47
C PRO A 108 -5.71 10.28 -31.08
N PHE A 109 -6.28 10.35 -29.87
CA PHE A 109 -6.65 11.62 -29.24
C PHE A 109 -5.41 12.36 -28.71
N ALA A 110 -5.43 13.68 -28.91
CA ALA A 110 -4.41 14.67 -28.55
C ALA A 110 -4.18 14.80 -27.02
N PRO A 111 -3.03 15.34 -26.58
CA PRO A 111 -2.72 15.49 -25.15
C PRO A 111 -3.53 16.64 -24.55
N GLN A 112 -4.48 16.33 -23.66
CA GLN A 112 -5.16 17.33 -22.83
C GLN A 112 -4.36 17.52 -21.54
N GLY A 113 -4.06 18.78 -21.21
CA GLY A 113 -3.28 19.20 -20.06
C GLY A 113 -3.97 18.87 -18.73
N PHE A 114 -3.16 18.68 -17.69
CA PHE A 114 -3.61 18.45 -16.32
C PHE A 114 -4.29 19.72 -15.76
N PRO A 115 -5.55 19.66 -15.32
CA PRO A 115 -6.14 20.74 -14.53
C PRO A 115 -5.56 20.73 -13.11
N PHE A 116 -5.27 21.92 -12.60
CA PHE A 116 -4.77 22.19 -11.25
C PHE A 116 -5.73 21.62 -10.19
N LEU A 117 -5.19 20.92 -9.19
CA LEU A 117 -5.91 20.54 -7.96
C LEU A 117 -5.82 21.65 -6.90
N PRO A 118 -6.84 21.81 -6.04
CA PRO A 118 -6.86 22.83 -5.00
C PRO A 118 -5.96 22.47 -3.78
N PRO A 119 -5.59 23.48 -2.97
CA PRO A 119 -4.81 23.33 -1.72
C PRO A 119 -5.36 22.33 -0.70
N TYR A 120 -4.48 21.55 -0.07
CA TYR A 120 -4.79 20.79 1.16
C TYR A 120 -4.51 21.67 2.40
N PRO A 121 -5.37 21.68 3.43
CA PRO A 121 -5.06 22.34 4.70
C PRO A 121 -4.07 21.53 5.54
N THR A 122 -3.08 22.22 6.12
CA THR A 122 -2.10 21.67 7.05
C THR A 122 -2.68 21.46 8.45
N PRO A 123 -2.31 20.38 9.18
CA PRO A 123 -2.57 20.29 10.62
C PRO A 123 -1.47 21.02 11.41
N GLU A 124 -1.88 21.93 12.27
CA GLU A 124 -1.02 22.57 13.26
C GLU A 124 -0.40 21.53 14.20
N THR A 125 0.94 21.54 14.34
CA THR A 125 1.64 20.69 15.29
C THR A 125 2.19 21.56 16.41
N ASN A 126 1.47 21.60 17.53
CA ASN A 126 1.96 22.10 18.79
C ASN A 126 2.32 20.87 19.65
N ARG A 127 3.61 20.51 19.71
CA ARG A 127 4.16 19.64 20.76
C ARG A 127 5.68 19.74 20.86
N THR A 128 6.11 20.26 22.01
CA THR A 128 7.46 20.28 22.55
C THR A 128 7.94 18.86 22.90
N MET A 129 9.19 18.52 22.56
CA MET A 129 9.98 17.51 23.30
C MET A 129 11.49 17.69 23.07
N ALA A 130 12.26 17.21 24.06
CA ALA A 130 13.57 17.64 24.54
C ALA A 130 14.79 17.04 23.76
N PRO A 131 16.05 17.42 24.08
CA PRO A 131 17.20 17.29 23.19
C PRO A 131 17.93 15.93 23.27
N MET A 132 18.58 15.59 22.16
CA MET A 132 19.54 14.49 21.99
C MET A 132 20.89 14.79 22.64
N PRO A 133 21.63 13.79 23.14
CA PRO A 133 23.08 13.89 23.28
C PRO A 133 23.80 13.26 22.09
N VAL A 134 24.83 13.98 21.64
CA VAL A 134 25.82 13.61 20.63
C VAL A 134 26.88 12.73 21.27
N SER A 135 27.40 11.73 20.54
CA SER A 135 28.78 11.25 20.71
C SER A 135 29.30 10.65 19.40
N GLU A 136 30.27 11.34 18.82
CA GLU A 136 31.19 10.87 17.79
C GLU A 136 32.23 9.92 18.38
N SER A 137 32.56 8.85 17.64
CA SER A 137 33.96 8.42 17.42
C SER A 137 34.02 7.30 16.39
N VAL A 138 34.79 7.51 15.31
CA VAL A 138 35.33 6.48 14.41
C VAL A 138 36.86 6.43 14.65
N PRO A 139 37.61 5.36 14.34
CA PRO A 139 37.97 5.06 12.94
C PRO A 139 38.08 3.56 12.53
N SER A 140 37.78 3.34 11.25
CA SER A 140 38.32 2.37 10.26
C SER A 140 38.80 0.97 10.66
N SER A 141 38.19 -0.05 10.04
CA SER A 141 38.88 -0.98 9.12
C SER A 141 37.91 -1.91 8.36
N TYR A 142 38.10 -1.92 7.04
CA TYR A 142 37.72 -2.88 5.97
C TYR A 142 37.18 -4.25 6.40
N THR A 143 35.92 -4.56 6.01
CA THR A 143 35.50 -5.72 5.19
C THR A 143 34.05 -5.51 4.74
N THR A 144 33.74 -5.95 3.53
CA THR A 144 32.44 -5.86 2.87
C THR A 144 31.41 -6.76 3.56
N ASP A 145 30.55 -6.20 4.41
CA ASP A 145 29.42 -6.93 4.99
C ASP A 145 28.18 -6.81 4.08
N LYS A 146 27.94 -7.91 3.37
CA LYS A 146 26.68 -8.27 2.74
C LYS A 146 25.62 -8.39 3.85
N PRO A 147 24.40 -7.84 3.72
CA PRO A 147 23.37 -8.06 4.72
C PRO A 147 23.12 -9.57 4.84
N ALA A 148 23.28 -10.09 6.06
CA ALA A 148 23.07 -11.49 6.39
C ALA A 148 21.65 -11.91 5.96
N ALA A 149 21.58 -12.98 5.18
CA ALA A 149 20.31 -13.65 4.91
C ALA A 149 19.68 -14.05 6.26
N PRO A 150 18.35 -13.94 6.42
CA PRO A 150 17.70 -14.40 7.63
C PRO A 150 18.08 -15.87 7.86
N SER A 151 18.50 -16.18 9.08
CA SER A 151 18.79 -17.54 9.50
C SER A 151 17.60 -18.42 9.13
N TYR A 152 17.76 -19.29 8.14
CA TYR A 152 16.87 -20.44 8.02
C TYR A 152 16.91 -21.11 9.38
N GLY A 153 15.75 -21.20 10.01
CA GLY A 153 15.60 -21.99 11.22
C GLY A 153 16.21 -23.35 10.92
N LEU A 154 17.28 -23.69 11.63
CA LEU A 154 17.74 -25.05 11.72
C LEU A 154 16.53 -25.87 12.15
N ILE A 155 15.99 -26.65 11.20
CA ILE A 155 15.03 -27.70 11.52
C ILE A 155 15.86 -28.81 12.16
N ALA A 156 16.35 -28.57 13.38
CA ALA A 156 17.09 -29.53 14.18
C ALA A 156 16.18 -30.19 15.23
N ASP A 157 14.94 -29.72 15.37
CA ASP A 157 14.04 -30.16 16.44
C ASP A 157 12.60 -30.33 15.95
N LEU A 158 12.46 -30.96 14.78
CA LEU A 158 11.17 -31.54 14.40
C LEU A 158 11.06 -32.85 15.19
N PRO A 159 10.10 -33.01 16.12
CA PRO A 159 9.88 -34.30 16.74
C PRO A 159 9.49 -35.25 15.60
N LEU A 160 10.40 -36.18 15.28
CA LEU A 160 10.07 -37.26 14.35
C LEU A 160 8.84 -37.96 14.95
N PRO A 161 7.67 -37.95 14.26
CA PRO A 161 6.50 -38.63 14.79
C PRO A 161 6.80 -40.11 14.69
N VAL A 162 7.21 -40.72 15.81
CA VAL A 162 7.08 -42.16 15.96
C VAL A 162 5.57 -42.44 15.98
N PRO A 163 5.02 -43.23 15.04
CA PRO A 163 3.59 -43.50 15.01
C PRO A 163 3.17 -44.22 16.29
N THR A 164 2.64 -43.47 17.25
CA THR A 164 1.84 -44.03 18.33
C THR A 164 0.40 -44.09 17.82
N ALA A 165 -0.28 -45.21 18.07
CA ALA A 165 -1.57 -45.58 17.48
C ALA A 165 -2.70 -44.54 17.64
N GLU A 166 -2.52 -43.52 18.48
CA GLU A 166 -3.50 -42.45 18.72
C GLU A 166 -3.34 -41.23 17.80
N ALA A 167 -2.26 -41.13 17.01
CA ALA A 167 -1.99 -39.99 16.13
C ALA A 167 -2.67 -40.05 14.74
N VAL A 168 -3.54 -41.02 14.49
CA VAL A 168 -4.18 -41.25 13.17
C VAL A 168 -5.14 -40.12 12.75
N LEU A 169 -5.43 -39.15 13.62
CA LEU A 169 -6.38 -38.05 13.35
C LEU A 169 -5.73 -36.68 13.09
N GLN A 170 -4.41 -36.53 13.18
CA GLN A 170 -3.75 -35.27 12.81
C GLN A 170 -3.32 -35.30 11.35
N VAL A 171 -4.20 -34.76 10.49
CA VAL A 171 -3.94 -34.45 9.09
C VAL A 171 -2.66 -33.62 9.00
N GLY A 172 -1.56 -34.23 8.54
CA GLY A 172 -0.37 -33.50 8.13
C GLY A 172 -0.75 -32.48 7.06
N GLN A 173 -0.15 -31.29 7.07
CA GLN A 173 -0.54 -30.12 6.26
C GLN A 173 -0.60 -30.35 4.73
N ASN A 174 -0.20 -31.53 4.24
CA ASN A 174 -0.26 -31.94 2.83
C ASN A 174 -1.19 -33.13 2.54
N GLY A 175 -1.99 -33.61 3.52
CA GLY A 175 -3.00 -34.66 3.29
C GLY A 175 -2.46 -36.07 3.00
N PHE A 176 -1.14 -36.28 2.99
CA PHE A 176 -0.54 -37.60 2.82
C PHE A 176 -0.52 -38.35 4.16
N THR A 177 -1.45 -39.27 4.34
CA THR A 177 -1.38 -40.28 5.41
C THR A 177 -0.83 -41.57 4.81
N TYR A 178 0.34 -42.03 5.25
CA TYR A 178 0.83 -43.35 4.89
C TYR A 178 -0.15 -44.42 5.39
N LYS A 179 -0.47 -45.40 4.55
CA LYS A 179 -1.31 -46.53 4.92
C LYS A 179 -0.43 -47.77 5.00
N MET A 180 -0.27 -48.29 6.21
CA MET A 180 0.54 -49.48 6.45
C MET A 180 -0.17 -50.71 5.86
N PRO A 181 0.56 -51.66 5.23
CA PRO A 181 -0.02 -52.91 4.76
C PRO A 181 -0.61 -53.71 5.93
N ASP A 182 -1.72 -54.41 5.69
CA ASP A 182 -2.34 -55.27 6.70
C ASP A 182 -1.43 -56.45 7.04
N VAL A 183 -1.27 -56.73 8.34
CA VAL A 183 -0.49 -57.86 8.83
C VAL A 183 -1.29 -59.15 8.63
N PRO A 184 -0.74 -60.18 7.95
CA PRO A 184 -1.43 -61.44 7.76
C PRO A 184 -1.60 -62.19 9.09
N ASP A 185 -2.79 -62.75 9.30
CA ASP A 185 -3.05 -63.65 10.44
C ASP A 185 -2.51 -65.07 10.21
N THR A 186 -2.09 -65.39 8.98
CA THR A 186 -1.60 -66.71 8.57
C THR A 186 -0.45 -66.60 7.57
N PHE A 187 0.52 -67.51 7.66
CA PHE A 187 1.68 -67.61 6.77
C PHE A 187 1.67 -68.95 6.01
N PRO A 188 0.88 -69.06 4.93
CA PRO A 188 0.75 -70.31 4.19
C PRO A 188 2.08 -70.81 3.63
N GLU A 189 3.05 -69.92 3.37
CA GLU A 189 4.38 -70.30 2.86
C GLU A 189 5.15 -71.19 3.85
N LEU A 190 4.85 -71.11 5.15
CA LEU A 190 5.48 -71.96 6.18
C LEU A 190 4.97 -73.40 6.13
N SER A 191 3.77 -73.64 5.59
CA SER A 191 3.19 -74.98 5.46
C SER A 191 3.85 -75.83 4.36
N GLU A 192 4.58 -75.18 3.45
CA GLU A 192 5.30 -75.81 2.35
C GLU A 192 6.75 -76.20 2.73
N LEU A 193 7.22 -75.78 3.91
CA LEU A 193 8.58 -76.06 4.40
C LEU A 193 8.66 -77.40 5.15
N SER A 194 9.80 -78.08 5.03
CA SER A 194 10.07 -79.31 5.78
C SER A 194 10.33 -79.05 7.27
N ILE A 195 10.10 -80.07 8.11
CA ILE A 195 10.31 -79.98 9.58
C ILE A 195 11.74 -79.55 9.92
N SER A 196 12.76 -80.05 9.20
CA SER A 196 14.15 -79.65 9.44
C SER A 196 14.41 -78.18 9.08
N GLN A 197 13.76 -77.64 8.04
CA GLN A 197 13.85 -76.22 7.68
C GLN A 197 13.15 -75.35 8.72
N LEU A 198 11.98 -75.77 9.21
CA LEU A 198 11.26 -75.07 10.28
C LEU A 198 12.03 -75.07 11.60
N THR A 199 12.62 -76.20 11.99
CA THR A 199 13.49 -76.29 13.18
C THR A 199 14.71 -75.38 13.03
N SER A 200 15.37 -75.41 11.87
CA SER A 200 16.52 -74.53 11.58
C SER A 200 16.12 -73.05 11.65
N MET A 201 14.96 -72.68 11.10
CA MET A 201 14.47 -71.30 11.11
C MET A 201 14.08 -70.83 12.52
N ASN A 202 13.59 -71.74 13.37
CA ASN A 202 13.26 -71.44 14.77
C ASN A 202 14.52 -71.32 15.66
N GLU A 203 15.58 -72.06 15.35
CA GLU A 203 16.83 -72.05 16.10
C GLU A 203 17.82 -70.97 15.62
N GLN A 204 17.69 -70.50 14.37
CA GLN A 204 18.58 -69.53 13.75
C GLN A 204 17.82 -68.25 13.36
N GLU A 205 18.02 -67.19 14.14
CA GLU A 205 17.36 -65.89 13.95
C GLU A 205 17.64 -65.27 12.57
N GLU A 206 18.84 -65.43 12.02
CA GLU A 206 19.17 -64.92 10.67
C GLU A 206 18.31 -65.55 9.57
N VAL A 207 18.04 -66.86 9.64
CA VAL A 207 17.22 -67.57 8.66
C VAL A 207 15.76 -67.14 8.75
N LEU A 208 15.28 -66.88 9.97
CA LEU A 208 13.95 -66.31 10.20
C LEU A 208 13.84 -64.89 9.62
N LEU A 209 14.84 -64.03 9.87
CA LEU A 209 14.88 -62.67 9.34
C LEU A 209 14.92 -62.65 7.81
N GLU A 210 15.69 -63.56 7.19
CA GLU A 210 15.74 -63.72 5.74
C GLU A 210 14.35 -64.05 5.17
N GLN A 211 13.62 -64.98 5.79
CA GLN A 211 12.25 -65.29 5.41
C GLN A 211 11.30 -64.09 5.61
N PHE A 212 11.46 -63.32 6.70
CA PHE A 212 10.66 -62.11 6.95
C PHE A 212 10.82 -61.06 5.84
N VAL A 213 12.04 -60.86 5.32
CA VAL A 213 12.29 -59.93 4.20
C VAL A 213 11.59 -60.37 2.92
N THR A 214 11.28 -61.66 2.77
CA THR A 214 10.55 -62.14 1.59
C THR A 214 9.05 -61.84 1.63
N LEU A 215 8.49 -61.52 2.80
CA LEU A 215 7.06 -61.27 2.99
C LEU A 215 6.56 -60.11 2.12
N PRO A 216 5.38 -60.25 1.48
CA PRO A 216 4.81 -59.20 0.63
C PRO A 216 4.64 -57.86 1.36
N GLN A 217 4.25 -57.89 2.62
CA GLN A 217 4.00 -56.68 3.42
C GLN A 217 5.29 -55.89 3.65
N LEU A 218 6.38 -56.58 4.03
CA LEU A 218 7.66 -55.91 4.27
C LEU A 218 8.28 -55.39 2.97
N LYS A 219 8.16 -56.15 1.87
CA LYS A 219 8.55 -55.67 0.53
C LYS A 219 7.77 -54.42 0.11
N GLN A 220 6.47 -54.38 0.40
CA GLN A 220 5.65 -53.21 0.13
C GLN A 220 6.12 -52.00 0.94
N VAL A 221 6.32 -52.14 2.25
CA VAL A 221 6.84 -51.06 3.11
C VAL A 221 8.21 -50.54 2.62
N ILE A 222 9.11 -51.43 2.21
CA ILE A 222 10.43 -51.04 1.67
C ILE A 222 10.27 -50.27 0.36
N THR A 223 9.39 -50.72 -0.52
CA THR A 223 9.11 -50.06 -1.81
C THR A 223 8.51 -48.68 -1.58
N ASP A 224 7.49 -48.59 -0.73
CA ASP A 224 6.82 -47.33 -0.39
C ASP A 224 7.82 -46.32 0.22
N ARG A 225 8.73 -46.79 1.09
CA ARG A 225 9.81 -45.98 1.65
C ARG A 225 10.70 -45.43 0.54
N ASP A 226 11.15 -46.28 -0.38
CA ASP A 226 12.08 -45.88 -1.45
C ASP A 226 11.43 -44.90 -2.42
N GLU A 227 10.15 -45.11 -2.77
CA GLU A 227 9.37 -44.17 -3.56
C GLU A 227 9.20 -42.81 -2.85
N LEU A 228 8.91 -42.83 -1.54
CA LEU A 228 8.78 -41.62 -0.75
C LEU A 228 10.09 -40.85 -0.66
N VAL A 229 11.21 -41.53 -0.41
CA VAL A 229 12.55 -40.91 -0.39
C VAL A 229 12.86 -40.27 -1.74
N LYS A 230 12.60 -40.97 -2.85
CA LYS A 230 12.80 -40.43 -4.19
C LYS A 230 11.92 -39.21 -4.45
N SER A 231 10.66 -39.25 -4.03
CA SER A 231 9.72 -38.13 -4.16
C SER A 231 10.19 -36.90 -3.38
N ILE A 232 10.66 -37.10 -2.14
CA ILE A 232 11.22 -36.04 -1.31
C ILE A 232 12.46 -35.42 -1.97
N GLU A 233 13.36 -36.24 -2.51
CA GLU A 233 14.56 -35.78 -3.20
C GLU A 233 14.23 -34.97 -4.46
N GLU A 234 13.29 -35.44 -5.28
CA GLU A 234 12.82 -34.74 -6.47
C GLU A 234 12.18 -33.39 -6.11
N LEU A 235 11.36 -33.36 -5.05
CA LEU A 235 10.75 -32.12 -4.56
C LEU A 235 11.80 -31.14 -4.04
N ALA A 236 12.78 -31.62 -3.28
CA ALA A 236 13.88 -30.80 -2.78
C ALA A 236 14.70 -30.19 -3.95
N LYS A 237 15.03 -30.99 -4.96
CA LYS A 237 15.71 -30.52 -6.19
C LYS A 237 14.89 -29.45 -6.90
N LYS A 238 13.58 -29.67 -7.07
CA LYS A 238 12.68 -28.69 -7.70
C LYS A 238 12.63 -27.39 -6.91
N ASN A 239 12.55 -27.44 -5.59
CA ASN A 239 12.56 -26.25 -4.74
C ASN A 239 13.86 -25.47 -4.89
N LEU A 240 15.00 -26.16 -4.92
CA LEU A 240 16.32 -25.54 -5.10
C LEU A 240 16.48 -24.89 -6.50
N LEU A 241 15.86 -25.48 -7.53
CA LEU A 241 15.82 -24.88 -8.88
C LEU A 241 14.94 -23.62 -8.95
N LEU A 242 13.90 -23.52 -8.12
CA LEU A 242 13.01 -22.37 -8.09
C LEU A 242 13.57 -21.19 -7.30
N GLU A 243 14.43 -21.45 -6.31
CA GLU A 243 15.08 -20.44 -5.48
C GLU A 243 15.67 -19.25 -6.27
N PRO A 244 16.54 -19.44 -7.30
CA PRO A 244 17.12 -18.31 -8.02
C PRO A 244 16.08 -17.47 -8.76
N SER A 245 15.01 -18.09 -9.29
CA SER A 245 13.94 -17.36 -9.99
C SER A 245 13.09 -16.55 -9.02
N LEU A 246 12.79 -17.13 -7.85
CA LEU A 246 12.06 -16.44 -6.79
C LEU A 246 12.85 -15.26 -6.25
N GLU A 247 14.15 -15.43 -6.01
CA GLU A 247 15.01 -14.36 -5.52
C GLU A 247 15.18 -13.23 -6.55
N ALA A 248 15.31 -13.56 -7.84
CA ALA A 248 15.35 -12.57 -8.91
C ALA A 248 14.04 -11.76 -8.99
N LYS A 249 12.88 -12.42 -8.86
CA LYS A 249 11.57 -11.75 -8.82
C LYS A 249 11.42 -10.88 -7.58
N ARG A 250 11.87 -11.37 -6.41
CA ARG A 250 11.90 -10.61 -5.16
C ARG A 250 12.72 -9.34 -5.32
N GLN A 251 13.94 -9.44 -5.86
CA GLN A 251 14.80 -8.28 -6.10
C GLN A 251 14.14 -7.27 -7.04
N THR A 252 13.52 -7.74 -8.13
CA THR A 252 12.79 -6.87 -9.06
C THR A 252 11.67 -6.08 -8.37
N VAL A 253 10.93 -6.73 -7.45
CA VAL A 253 9.87 -6.06 -6.68
C VAL A 253 10.46 -4.99 -5.76
N LEU A 254 11.58 -5.29 -5.07
CA LEU A 254 12.26 -4.31 -4.22
C LEU A 254 12.75 -3.10 -5.04
N ASP A 255 13.38 -3.32 -6.19
CA ASP A 255 13.87 -2.25 -7.05
C ASP A 255 12.73 -1.35 -7.58
N LYS A 256 11.59 -1.95 -7.92
CA LYS A 256 10.40 -1.22 -8.38
C LYS A 256 9.74 -0.44 -7.25
N TYR A 257 9.71 -1.00 -6.05
CA TYR A 257 9.19 -0.32 -4.86
C TYR A 257 10.05 0.89 -4.49
N GLU A 258 11.37 0.78 -4.59
CA GLU A 258 12.28 1.90 -4.37
C GLU A 258 12.07 3.02 -5.39
N GLN A 259 11.98 2.67 -6.69
CA GLN A 259 11.67 3.63 -7.76
C GLN A 259 10.34 4.35 -7.50
N LEU A 260 9.29 3.62 -7.11
CA LEU A 260 7.99 4.19 -6.80
C LEU A 260 8.09 5.18 -5.62
N THR A 261 8.80 4.79 -4.56
CA THR A 261 8.99 5.62 -3.37
C THR A 261 9.72 6.91 -3.71
N GLN A 262 10.79 6.83 -4.51
CA GLN A 262 11.54 8.00 -4.97
C GLN A 262 10.69 8.93 -5.85
N MET A 263 9.94 8.38 -6.80
CA MET A 263 9.06 9.17 -7.68
C MET A 263 7.93 9.83 -6.89
N LYS A 264 7.34 9.13 -5.91
CA LYS A 264 6.31 9.68 -5.01
C LYS A 264 6.85 10.86 -4.21
N ALA A 265 8.02 10.72 -3.58
CA ALA A 265 8.65 11.80 -2.83
C ALA A 265 8.98 13.01 -3.73
N ALA A 266 9.48 12.76 -4.95
CA ALA A 266 9.74 13.82 -5.91
C ALA A 266 8.47 14.54 -6.38
N PHE A 267 7.39 13.79 -6.59
CA PHE A 267 6.08 14.34 -6.95
C PHE A 267 5.51 15.19 -5.82
N GLU A 268 5.49 14.68 -4.59
CA GLU A 268 5.00 15.40 -3.41
C GLU A 268 5.77 16.70 -3.20
N LYS A 269 7.10 16.69 -3.36
CA LYS A 269 7.93 17.90 -3.28
C LYS A 269 7.57 18.92 -4.37
N LYS A 270 7.34 18.48 -5.60
CA LYS A 270 6.94 19.37 -6.72
C LYS A 270 5.53 19.93 -6.50
N MET A 271 4.61 19.11 -6.02
CA MET A 271 3.23 19.50 -5.70
C MET A 271 3.21 20.53 -4.58
N GLN A 272 3.96 20.31 -3.49
CA GLN A 272 4.10 21.27 -2.40
C GLN A 272 4.66 22.61 -2.91
N ARG A 273 5.71 22.56 -3.74
CA ARG A 273 6.30 23.77 -4.32
C ARG A 273 5.33 24.52 -5.23
N GLN A 274 4.58 23.80 -6.06
CA GLN A 274 3.54 24.38 -6.90
C GLN A 274 2.48 25.07 -6.04
N HIS A 275 2.04 24.41 -4.98
CA HIS A 275 1.03 24.94 -4.07
C HIS A 275 1.51 26.24 -3.39
N GLU A 276 2.71 26.24 -2.80
CA GLU A 276 3.32 27.45 -2.22
C GLU A 276 3.41 28.61 -3.22
N LEU A 277 3.82 28.32 -4.46
CA LEU A 277 3.89 29.33 -5.51
C LEU A 277 2.51 29.81 -5.93
N SER A 278 1.52 28.92 -6.00
CA SER A 278 0.14 29.28 -6.35
C SER A 278 -0.48 30.20 -5.30
N GLU A 279 -0.21 29.97 -4.01
CA GLU A 279 -0.71 30.83 -2.93
C GLU A 279 0.04 32.15 -2.88
N SER A 280 1.37 32.10 -2.81
CA SER A 280 2.21 33.29 -2.68
C SER A 280 2.13 34.19 -3.90
N CYS A 281 2.01 33.64 -5.11
CA CYS A 281 1.86 34.41 -6.35
C CYS A 281 0.40 34.51 -6.80
N SER A 282 -0.58 34.16 -5.96
CA SER A 282 -1.98 34.40 -6.29
C SER A 282 -2.22 35.90 -6.51
N PRO A 283 -3.13 36.28 -7.43
CA PRO A 283 -3.46 37.68 -7.64
C PRO A 283 -3.87 38.40 -6.35
N SER A 284 -4.65 37.74 -5.50
CA SER A 284 -5.07 38.29 -4.20
C SER A 284 -3.91 38.46 -3.22
N ALA A 285 -2.97 37.50 -3.13
CA ALA A 285 -1.79 37.65 -2.28
C ALA A 285 -0.84 38.75 -2.78
N LEU A 286 -0.65 38.87 -4.10
CA LEU A 286 0.11 39.94 -4.72
C LEU A 286 -0.53 41.31 -4.47
N GLN A 287 -1.85 41.40 -4.58
CA GLN A 287 -2.61 42.61 -4.29
C GLN A 287 -2.47 43.02 -2.81
N ALA A 288 -2.65 42.08 -1.88
CA ALA A 288 -2.48 42.35 -0.46
C ALA A 288 -1.07 42.87 -0.14
N ARG A 289 -0.03 42.25 -0.72
CA ARG A 289 1.36 42.74 -0.57
C ARG A 289 1.57 44.12 -1.17
N LEU A 290 0.98 44.41 -2.33
CA LEU A 290 1.04 45.75 -2.94
C LEU A 290 0.37 46.80 -2.06
N LYS A 291 -0.76 46.45 -1.43
CA LYS A 291 -1.49 47.34 -0.51
C LYS A 291 -0.66 47.67 0.73
N VAL A 292 -0.05 46.66 1.36
CA VAL A 292 0.86 46.85 2.50
C VAL A 292 2.07 47.72 2.09
N ALA A 293 2.75 47.37 0.99
CA ALA A 293 3.91 48.12 0.52
C ALA A 293 3.59 49.56 0.06
N ALA A 294 2.34 49.85 -0.31
CA ALA A 294 1.89 51.21 -0.62
C ALA A 294 1.69 52.03 0.66
N HIS A 295 1.12 51.42 1.71
CA HIS A 295 0.97 52.02 3.04
C HIS A 295 2.32 52.27 3.70
N GLU A 296 3.24 51.30 3.66
CA GLU A 296 4.60 51.47 4.19
C GLU A 296 5.33 52.63 3.52
N ALA A 297 5.21 52.77 2.19
CA ALA A 297 5.80 53.91 1.47
C ALA A 297 5.15 55.26 1.81
N GLU A 298 3.88 55.26 2.25
CA GLU A 298 3.19 56.45 2.73
C GLU A 298 3.71 56.85 4.11
N GLU A 299 3.78 55.91 5.05
CA GLU A 299 4.33 56.17 6.40
C GLU A 299 5.80 56.59 6.35
N GLU A 300 6.61 55.99 5.48
CA GLU A 300 7.99 56.43 5.25
C GLU A 300 8.05 57.86 4.71
N SER A 301 7.11 58.25 3.82
CA SER A 301 7.05 59.63 3.31
C SER A 301 6.62 60.62 4.39
N ASP A 302 5.73 60.22 5.30
CA ASP A 302 5.30 61.03 6.44
C ASP A 302 6.45 61.20 7.43
N THR A 303 7.21 60.13 7.70
CA THR A 303 8.43 60.19 8.54
C THR A 303 9.46 61.15 7.95
N ILE A 304 9.68 61.12 6.63
CA ILE A 304 10.59 62.06 5.94
C ILE A 304 10.11 63.51 6.09
N ALA A 305 8.80 63.75 6.04
CA ALA A 305 8.22 65.07 6.25
C ALA A 305 8.39 65.55 7.70
N GLU A 306 8.18 64.66 8.67
CA GLU A 306 8.42 64.94 10.09
C GLU A 306 9.88 65.29 10.36
N ASP A 307 10.83 64.51 9.86
CA ASP A 307 12.26 64.76 10.04
C ASP A 307 12.69 66.11 9.45
N PHE A 308 12.12 66.52 8.32
CA PHE A 308 12.34 67.85 7.75
C PHE A 308 11.76 68.97 8.63
N LEU A 309 10.56 68.80 9.17
CA LEU A 309 9.93 69.78 10.08
C LEU A 309 10.70 69.93 11.40
N GLU A 310 11.34 68.87 11.85
CA GLU A 310 12.23 68.86 13.01
C GLU A 310 13.64 69.41 12.70
N GLY A 311 13.92 69.75 11.44
CA GLY A 311 15.21 70.31 11.01
C GLY A 311 16.36 69.31 10.95
N LYS A 312 16.06 68.00 10.90
CA LYS A 312 17.06 66.92 10.79
C LYS A 312 17.59 66.72 9.37
N THR A 313 16.85 67.21 8.36
CA THR A 313 17.15 67.03 6.94
C THR A 313 17.13 68.37 6.22
N GLU A 314 18.06 68.59 5.29
CA GLU A 314 18.10 69.79 4.46
C GLU A 314 17.04 69.76 3.35
N ILE A 315 16.70 70.93 2.79
CA ILE A 315 15.60 71.06 1.82
C ILE A 315 15.79 70.21 0.55
N ASP A 316 17.01 70.14 0.03
CA ASP A 316 17.29 69.42 -1.22
C ASP A 316 17.18 67.89 -1.00
N ASP A 317 17.69 67.39 0.12
CA ASP A 317 17.60 65.97 0.51
C ASP A 317 16.15 65.56 0.83
N PHE A 318 15.39 66.44 1.49
CA PHE A 318 13.97 66.27 1.73
C PHE A 318 13.21 66.15 0.41
N LEU A 319 13.36 67.13 -0.49
CA LEU A 319 12.64 67.16 -1.76
C LEU A 319 12.91 65.90 -2.59
N SER A 320 14.18 65.47 -2.66
CA SER A 320 14.57 64.25 -3.37
C SER A 320 13.89 63.01 -2.78
N SER A 321 14.07 62.77 -1.48
CA SER A 321 13.60 61.56 -0.80
C SER A 321 12.07 61.49 -0.69
N PHE A 322 11.44 62.62 -0.39
CA PHE A 322 9.99 62.73 -0.28
C PHE A 322 9.31 62.51 -1.64
N MET A 323 9.85 63.10 -2.71
CA MET A 323 9.30 62.90 -4.05
C MET A 323 9.51 61.48 -4.55
N GLU A 324 10.63 60.85 -4.25
CA GLU A 324 10.85 59.43 -4.53
C GLU A 324 9.80 58.56 -3.83
N LYS A 325 9.62 58.71 -2.51
CA LYS A 325 8.68 57.88 -1.73
C LYS A 325 7.22 58.12 -2.08
N ARG A 326 6.79 59.38 -2.26
CA ARG A 326 5.41 59.70 -2.68
C ARG A 326 5.13 59.17 -4.09
N THR A 327 6.07 59.30 -5.02
CA THR A 327 5.93 58.73 -6.37
C THR A 327 5.79 57.21 -6.30
N LEU A 328 6.60 56.55 -5.48
CA LEU A 328 6.55 55.11 -5.28
C LEU A 328 5.21 54.66 -4.67
N CYS A 329 4.73 55.34 -3.63
CA CYS A 329 3.43 55.09 -2.99
C CYS A 329 2.30 55.18 -4.01
N HIS A 330 2.21 56.29 -4.76
CA HIS A 330 1.17 56.48 -5.78
C HIS A 330 1.25 55.43 -6.90
N CYS A 331 2.46 55.09 -7.36
CA CYS A 331 2.64 54.03 -8.35
C CYS A 331 2.17 52.66 -7.84
N ARG A 332 2.45 52.32 -6.57
CA ARG A 332 2.00 51.06 -5.95
C ARG A 332 0.48 51.04 -5.79
N ARG A 333 -0.13 52.13 -5.31
CA ARG A 333 -1.60 52.29 -5.17
C ARG A 333 -2.31 52.14 -6.52
N ALA A 334 -1.83 52.83 -7.56
CA ALA A 334 -2.40 52.69 -8.91
C ALA A 334 -2.27 51.27 -9.50
N LYS A 335 -1.15 50.57 -9.22
CA LYS A 335 -0.96 49.18 -9.64
C LYS A 335 -1.88 48.22 -8.86
N GLU A 336 -2.07 48.46 -7.57
CA GLU A 336 -2.97 47.69 -6.71
C GLU A 336 -4.43 47.82 -7.19
N GLU A 337 -4.91 49.03 -7.45
CA GLU A 337 -6.26 49.29 -7.98
C GLU A 337 -6.48 48.63 -9.35
N LYS A 338 -5.48 48.72 -10.26
CA LYS A 338 -5.56 48.05 -11.56
C LYS A 338 -5.62 46.53 -11.42
N LEU A 339 -4.86 45.95 -10.49
CA LEU A 339 -4.89 44.52 -10.21
C LEU A 339 -6.24 44.11 -9.60
N GLN A 340 -6.78 44.90 -8.67
CA GLN A 340 -8.11 44.69 -8.09
C GLN A 340 -9.21 44.66 -9.16
N GLN A 341 -9.15 45.58 -10.13
CA GLN A 341 -10.08 45.61 -11.27
C GLN A 341 -9.93 44.36 -12.14
N ALA A 342 -8.70 43.97 -12.48
CA ALA A 342 -8.43 42.77 -13.27
C ALA A 342 -8.96 41.50 -12.59
N ILE A 343 -8.77 41.36 -11.28
CA ILE A 343 -9.29 40.23 -10.48
C ILE A 343 -10.82 40.23 -10.51
N ALA A 344 -11.46 41.38 -10.32
CA ALA A 344 -12.92 41.50 -10.35
C ALA A 344 -13.51 41.15 -11.73
N MET A 345 -12.88 41.61 -12.82
CA MET A 345 -13.29 41.26 -14.18
C MET A 345 -13.12 39.77 -14.47
N HIS A 346 -12.00 39.17 -14.07
CA HIS A 346 -11.76 37.75 -14.30
C HIS A 346 -12.75 36.85 -13.54
N SER A 347 -13.17 37.29 -12.34
CA SER A 347 -14.19 36.61 -11.54
C SER A 347 -15.59 36.63 -12.19
N GLN A 348 -15.89 37.63 -13.02
CA GLN A 348 -17.18 37.72 -13.73
C GLN A 348 -17.29 36.75 -14.92
N PHE A 349 -16.17 36.34 -15.52
CA PHE A 349 -16.15 35.36 -16.62
C PHE A 349 -16.12 33.90 -16.14
N HIS A 350 -15.93 33.67 -14.84
CA HIS A 350 -15.97 32.35 -14.20
C HIS A 350 -17.25 32.16 -13.38
N ALA A 351 -18.40 32.65 -13.87
CA ALA A 351 -19.69 32.22 -13.34
C ALA A 351 -19.91 30.74 -13.75
N PRO A 352 -20.31 29.84 -12.82
CA PRO A 352 -20.48 28.43 -13.16
C PRO A 352 -21.66 28.26 -14.11
N LEU A 353 -21.43 27.57 -15.23
CA LEU A 353 -22.48 26.88 -16.00
C LEU A 353 -22.67 25.47 -15.45
#